data_AF-A0A164PGW6-F1
#
_entry.id   AF-A0A164PGW6-F1
#
_cell.length_a   1.000
_cell.length_b   1.000
_cell.length_c   1.000
_cell.angle_alpha   90.00
_cell.angle_beta   90.00
_cell.angle_gamma   90.00
#
_symmetry.space_group_name_H-M   'P 1'
#
loop_
_entity.id
_entity.type
_entity.pdbx_description
1 polymer ?
#
loop_
_entity_poly.entity_id
_entity_poly.type
_entity_poly.pdbx_seq_one_letter_code
_entity_poly.pdbx_strand_id
1 'polypeptide(L)'
;MATQEAARAEIAPPDRYNEYTQYWYTAADLVRNGYREDTLHEVFGLPVPLPDGRLVWPVSMVEKIEAEVLAPAAAVVLRAFSNWDYVRDIGGGRWWIDAQFEWPLTPEGRAAVEERMRPS
;
A
#
# COMPACT_ATOMS: atom_id res chain seq x y z
N MET A 1 -42.73 -13.49 10.00
CA MET A 1 -41.54 -12.87 10.64
C MET A 1 -40.32 -13.55 10.03
N ALA A 2 -39.84 -13.11 8.87
CA ALA A 2 -38.92 -11.98 8.67
C ALA A 2 -37.56 -12.19 9.38
N THR A 3 -36.66 -12.83 8.61
CA THR A 3 -35.24 -12.52 8.40
C THR A 3 -34.31 -12.34 9.61
N GLN A 4 -33.40 -13.30 9.77
CA GLN A 4 -32.05 -13.02 10.27
C GLN A 4 -31.04 -13.64 9.29
N GLU A 5 -30.96 -13.03 8.12
CA GLU A 5 -29.74 -12.98 7.30
C GLU A 5 -28.65 -12.30 8.15
N ALA A 6 -27.96 -13.07 8.97
CA ALA A 6 -26.67 -12.65 9.48
C ALA A 6 -25.63 -13.06 8.44
N ALA A 7 -25.25 -12.06 7.63
CA ALA A 7 -24.19 -12.10 6.65
C ALA A 7 -22.92 -12.75 7.21
N ARG A 8 -22.79 -14.06 7.01
CA ARG A 8 -21.50 -14.72 7.09
C ARG A 8 -20.81 -14.36 5.78
N ALA A 9 -19.96 -13.34 5.82
CA ALA A 9 -19.07 -13.01 4.73
C ALA A 9 -18.40 -14.31 4.28
N GLU A 10 -18.84 -14.78 3.12
CA GLU A 10 -18.34 -15.97 2.48
C GLU A 10 -16.92 -15.61 2.07
N ILE A 11 -15.94 -16.00 2.90
CA ILE A 11 -14.53 -15.93 2.55
C ILE A 11 -14.40 -16.87 1.35
N ALA A 12 -14.39 -16.29 0.16
CA ALA A 12 -14.23 -16.99 -1.10
C ALA A 12 -13.03 -17.96 -1.02
N PRO A 13 -13.14 -19.17 -1.60
CA PRO A 13 -12.11 -20.18 -1.45
C PRO A 13 -10.75 -19.68 -1.98
N PRO A 14 -9.63 -20.07 -1.35
CA PRO A 14 -8.30 -19.65 -1.74
C PRO A 14 -7.82 -20.50 -2.91
N ASP A 15 -8.47 -20.39 -4.07
CA ASP A 15 -7.88 -20.86 -5.34
C ASP A 15 -8.71 -20.40 -6.53
N ARG A 16 -8.50 -19.12 -6.87
CA ARG A 16 -8.05 -18.76 -8.21
C ARG A 16 -7.04 -17.65 -8.01
N TYR A 17 -5.75 -17.91 -8.24
CA TYR A 17 -4.91 -16.87 -8.81
C TYR A 17 -5.69 -16.37 -10.02
N ASN A 18 -6.33 -15.23 -9.84
CA ASN A 18 -7.13 -14.56 -10.84
C ASN A 18 -6.26 -14.55 -12.09
N GLU A 19 -6.68 -15.21 -13.17
CA GLU A 19 -5.93 -15.29 -14.43
C GLU A 19 -5.53 -13.90 -14.97
N TYR A 20 -6.18 -12.85 -14.45
CA TYR A 20 -5.86 -11.45 -14.66
C TYR A 20 -4.69 -10.91 -13.81
N THR A 21 -4.33 -11.48 -12.64
CA THR A 21 -3.20 -11.03 -11.81
C THR A 21 -1.83 -11.28 -12.44
N GLN A 22 -1.77 -12.06 -13.53
CA GLN A 22 -0.55 -12.16 -14.33
C GLN A 22 -0.23 -10.85 -15.06
N TYR A 23 -1.23 -9.99 -15.27
CA TYR A 23 -1.07 -8.76 -16.05
C TYR A 23 -1.55 -7.50 -15.31
N TRP A 24 -2.46 -7.64 -14.35
CA TRP A 24 -3.13 -6.53 -13.71
C TRP A 24 -3.40 -6.76 -12.22
N TYR A 25 -3.19 -5.74 -11.40
CA TYR A 25 -3.64 -5.69 -10.03
C TYR A 25 -4.90 -4.82 -9.89
N THR A 26 -5.88 -5.29 -9.14
CA THR A 26 -6.95 -4.43 -8.63
C THR A 26 -6.51 -3.68 -7.38
N ALA A 27 -7.25 -2.64 -6.96
CA ALA A 27 -7.01 -1.98 -5.68
C ALA A 27 -7.03 -2.99 -4.51
N ALA A 28 -7.99 -3.92 -4.51
CA ALA A 28 -8.09 -4.96 -3.48
C ALA A 28 -6.88 -5.89 -3.44
N ASP A 29 -6.25 -6.17 -4.58
CA ASP A 29 -5.03 -6.99 -4.62
C ASP A 29 -3.83 -6.23 -4.04
N LEU A 30 -3.67 -4.94 -4.38
CA LEU A 30 -2.61 -4.10 -3.81
C LEU A 30 -2.78 -3.90 -2.30
N VAL A 31 -4.02 -3.71 -1.84
CA VAL A 31 -4.33 -3.64 -0.40
C VAL A 31 -3.98 -4.95 0.30
N ARG A 32 -4.31 -6.10 -0.30
CA ARG A 32 -3.91 -7.42 0.22
C ARG A 32 -2.39 -7.58 0.27
N ASN A 33 -1.66 -6.94 -0.63
CA ASN A 33 -0.19 -6.92 -0.64
C ASN A 33 0.43 -5.97 0.40
N GLY A 34 -0.39 -5.20 1.13
CA GLY A 34 0.04 -4.34 2.23
C GLY A 34 0.06 -2.85 1.92
N TYR A 35 -0.34 -2.45 0.71
CA TYR A 35 -0.49 -1.04 0.38
C TYR A 35 -1.75 -0.47 1.03
N ARG A 36 -1.74 0.83 1.32
CA ARG A 36 -2.94 1.53 1.74
C ARG A 36 -3.75 1.93 0.52
N GLU A 37 -5.06 1.74 0.59
CA GLU A 37 -5.98 2.05 -0.52
C GLU A 37 -5.92 3.53 -0.91
N ASP A 38 -5.87 4.42 0.09
CA ASP A 38 -5.86 5.88 -0.10
C ASP A 38 -4.56 6.42 -0.71
N THR A 39 -3.49 5.61 -0.77
CA THR A 39 -2.20 6.02 -1.35
C THR A 39 -1.93 5.44 -2.73
N LEU A 40 -2.76 4.52 -3.23
CA LEU A 40 -2.48 3.79 -4.48
C LEU A 40 -2.27 4.72 -5.68
N HIS A 41 -3.06 5.79 -5.78
CA HIS A 41 -2.93 6.76 -6.86
C HIS A 41 -1.63 7.56 -6.80
N GLU A 42 -1.14 7.85 -5.59
CA GLU A 42 0.11 8.57 -5.39
C GLU A 42 1.32 7.67 -5.71
N VAL A 43 1.27 6.41 -5.29
CA VAL A 43 2.37 5.46 -5.45
C VAL A 43 2.45 4.95 -6.89
N PHE A 44 1.32 4.55 -7.48
CA PHE A 44 1.27 3.85 -8.77
C PHE A 44 0.67 4.67 -9.91
N GLY A 45 0.25 5.91 -9.64
CA GLY A 45 -0.49 6.72 -10.61
C GLY A 45 -1.95 6.30 -10.78
N LEU A 46 -2.63 6.88 -11.76
CA LEU A 46 -4.03 6.57 -12.04
C LEU A 46 -4.19 5.15 -12.60
N PRO A 47 -5.22 4.40 -12.17
CA PRO A 47 -5.49 3.08 -12.73
C PRO A 47 -5.97 3.16 -14.18
N VAL A 48 -5.72 2.11 -14.93
CA VAL A 48 -6.21 1.91 -16.30
C VAL A 48 -7.64 1.34 -16.23
N PRO A 49 -8.61 1.95 -16.92
CA PRO A 49 -9.94 1.38 -17.06
C PRO A 49 -9.93 0.23 -18.09
N LEU A 50 -10.47 -0.92 -17.71
CA LEU A 50 -10.73 -2.04 -18.61
C LEU A 50 -12.10 -1.88 -19.29
N PRO A 51 -12.37 -2.60 -20.41
CA PRO A 51 -13.65 -2.54 -21.11
C PRO A 51 -14.88 -2.92 -20.26
N ASP A 52 -14.69 -3.68 -19.19
CA ASP A 52 -15.73 -4.06 -18.23
C ASP A 52 -15.94 -3.04 -17.11
N GLY A 53 -15.23 -1.90 -17.16
CA GLY A 53 -15.32 -0.82 -16.19
C GLY A 53 -14.45 -1.02 -14.95
N ARG A 54 -13.71 -2.13 -14.82
CA ARG A 54 -12.76 -2.30 -13.71
C ARG A 54 -11.58 -1.36 -13.86
N LEU A 55 -11.11 -0.83 -12.73
CA LEU A 55 -9.90 -0.02 -12.63
C LEU A 55 -8.75 -0.88 -12.12
N VAL A 56 -7.65 -0.92 -12.88
CA VAL A 56 -6.52 -1.80 -12.58
C VAL A 56 -5.16 -1.13 -12.81
N TRP A 57 -4.12 -1.62 -12.15
CA TRP A 57 -2.73 -1.26 -12.43
C TRP A 57 -2.02 -2.40 -13.15
N PRO A 58 -1.25 -2.14 -14.23
CA PRO A 58 -0.44 -3.18 -14.85
C PRO A 58 0.59 -3.73 -13.86
N VAL A 59 0.74 -5.06 -13.80
CA VAL A 59 1.75 -5.73 -12.96
C VAL A 59 3.14 -5.20 -13.26
N SER A 60 3.50 -5.05 -14.53
CA SER A 60 4.80 -4.52 -14.95
C SER A 60 5.08 -3.09 -14.47
N MET A 61 4.04 -2.26 -14.32
CA MET A 61 4.18 -0.92 -13.76
C MET A 61 4.42 -0.98 -12.26
N VAL A 62 3.64 -1.81 -11.55
CA VAL A 62 3.79 -2.02 -10.10
C VAL A 62 5.18 -2.56 -9.79
N GLU A 63 5.61 -3.63 -10.47
CA GLU A 63 6.95 -4.22 -10.30
C GLU A 63 8.07 -3.21 -10.59
N LYS A 64 7.91 -2.38 -11.63
CA LYS A 64 8.89 -1.35 -11.96
C LYS A 64 8.98 -0.30 -10.84
N ILE A 65 7.86 0.18 -10.33
CA ILE A 65 7.84 1.17 -9.24
C ILE A 65 8.40 0.57 -7.95
N GLU A 66 8.05 -0.67 -7.64
CA GLU A 66 8.61 -1.41 -6.50
C GLU A 66 10.13 -1.53 -6.61
N ALA A 67 10.64 -1.95 -7.78
CA ALA A 67 12.07 -2.20 -7.98
C ALA A 67 12.90 -0.90 -8.11
N GLU A 68 12.38 0.12 -8.78
CA GLU A 68 13.14 1.34 -9.10
C GLU A 68 12.95 2.48 -8.09
N VAL A 69 11.83 2.49 -7.35
CA VAL A 69 11.50 3.58 -6.42
C VAL A 69 11.44 3.06 -4.98
N LEU A 70 10.54 2.11 -4.69
CA LEU A 70 10.25 1.71 -3.32
C LEU A 70 11.40 0.92 -2.68
N ALA A 71 11.96 -0.06 -3.37
CA ALA A 71 13.06 -0.87 -2.84
C ALA A 71 14.34 -0.04 -2.61
N PRO A 72 14.78 0.85 -3.52
CA PRO A 72 15.92 1.74 -3.26
C PRO A 72 15.66 2.72 -2.12
N ALA A 73 14.45 3.30 -2.04
CA ALA A 73 14.08 4.20 -0.95
C ALA A 73 14.07 3.46 0.40
N ALA A 74 13.48 2.26 0.45
CA ALA A 74 13.52 1.40 1.63
C ALA A 74 14.96 1.07 2.02
N ALA A 75 15.84 0.75 1.08
CA ALA A 75 17.25 0.49 1.36
C ALA A 75 17.99 1.72 1.91
N VAL A 76 17.65 2.93 1.46
CA VAL A 76 18.19 4.18 2.02
C VAL A 76 17.70 4.36 3.45
N VAL A 77 16.39 4.24 3.69
CA VAL A 77 15.79 4.34 5.03
C VAL A 77 16.44 3.31 5.96
N LEU A 78 16.45 2.03 5.60
CA LEU A 78 17.05 0.96 6.41
C LEU A 78 18.53 1.18 6.73
N ARG A 79 19.31 1.80 5.84
CA ARG A 79 20.73 2.13 6.10
C ARG A 79 20.92 3.42 6.89
N ALA A 80 19.98 4.36 6.78
CA ALA A 80 20.05 5.64 7.48
C ALA A 80 19.78 5.49 8.98
N PHE A 81 19.03 4.45 9.39
CA PHE A 81 18.70 4.21 10.79
C PHE A 81 19.54 3.09 11.38
N SER A 82 20.25 3.41 12.47
CA SER A 82 21.06 2.44 13.22
C SER A 82 20.19 1.53 14.11
N ASN A 83 18.95 1.94 14.39
CA ASN A 83 18.04 1.19 15.24
C ASN A 83 17.06 0.34 14.41
N TRP A 84 17.29 -0.98 14.44
CA TRP A 84 16.48 -1.98 13.75
C TRP A 84 15.27 -2.43 14.58
N ASP A 85 15.06 -1.90 15.78
CA ASP A 85 13.87 -2.20 16.61
C ASP A 85 12.54 -1.91 15.87
N TYR A 86 12.61 -1.06 14.85
CA TYR A 86 11.49 -0.66 14.00
C TYR A 86 11.28 -1.55 12.77
N VAL A 87 12.22 -2.46 12.46
CA VAL A 87 12.19 -3.30 11.26
C VAL A 87 11.96 -4.75 11.70
N ARG A 88 10.80 -5.30 11.39
CA ARG A 88 10.48 -6.72 11.65
C ARG A 88 10.23 -7.47 10.36
N ASP A 89 10.83 -8.64 10.24
CA ASP A 89 10.46 -9.60 9.20
C ASP A 89 9.02 -10.10 9.46
N ILE A 90 8.18 -10.08 8.43
CA ILE A 90 6.82 -10.60 8.48
C ILE A 90 6.62 -11.84 7.59
N GLY A 91 7.71 -12.38 7.04
CA GLY A 91 7.75 -13.59 6.24
C GLY A 91 7.48 -13.36 4.74
N GLY A 92 8.00 -14.28 3.92
CA GLY A 92 7.82 -14.28 2.47
C GLY A 92 8.63 -13.18 1.75
N GLY A 93 9.77 -12.79 2.31
CA GLY A 93 10.60 -11.70 1.76
C GLY A 93 10.03 -10.29 2.02
N ARG A 94 9.02 -10.17 2.89
CA ARG A 94 8.36 -8.91 3.23
C ARG A 94 8.78 -8.44 4.63
N TRP A 95 8.91 -7.12 4.76
CA TRP A 95 9.39 -6.47 5.97
C TRP A 95 8.40 -5.41 6.39
N TRP A 96 8.12 -5.33 7.68
CA TRP A 96 7.35 -4.23 8.28
C TRP A 96 8.33 -3.24 8.91
N ILE A 97 8.16 -1.95 8.59
CA ILE A 97 9.00 -0.86 9.09
C ILE A 97 8.10 0.15 9.81
N ASP A 98 8.28 0.29 11.12
CA ASP A 98 7.68 1.34 11.95
C ASP A 98 8.64 2.53 12.03
N ALA A 99 8.78 3.29 10.94
CA ALA A 99 9.73 4.38 10.91
C ALA A 99 9.17 5.60 11.68
N GLN A 100 9.64 5.79 12.92
CA GLN A 100 9.52 7.06 13.61
C GLN A 100 10.60 8.01 13.12
N PHE A 101 10.19 9.05 12.41
CA PHE A 101 11.10 10.03 11.85
C PHE A 101 11.06 11.33 12.65
N GLU A 102 12.21 11.75 13.17
CA GLU A 102 12.42 13.12 13.64
C GLU A 102 13.12 13.91 12.53
N TRP A 103 12.35 14.58 11.67
CA TRP A 103 12.91 15.57 10.75
C TRP A 103 12.97 16.95 11.43
N PRO A 104 14.09 17.68 11.33
CA PRO A 104 14.07 19.10 11.64
C PRO A 104 13.22 19.80 10.58
N LEU A 105 11.94 20.00 10.88
CA LEU A 105 11.06 20.81 10.05
C LEU A 105 11.51 22.26 10.12
N THR A 106 11.55 22.92 8.96
CA THR A 106 11.61 24.39 8.94
C THR A 106 10.36 24.94 9.63
N PRO A 107 10.38 26.19 10.11
CA PRO A 107 9.20 26.83 10.69
C PRO A 107 7.95 26.73 9.78
N GLU A 108 8.13 26.85 8.46
CA GLU A 108 7.06 26.73 7.47
C GLU A 108 6.54 25.29 7.35
N GLY A 109 7.44 24.30 7.33
CA GLY A 109 7.06 22.88 7.29
C GLY A 109 6.29 22.45 8.55
N ARG A 110 6.66 23.00 9.71
CA ARG A 110 5.95 22.78 10.98
C ARG A 110 4.52 23.32 10.93
N ALA A 111 4.35 24.57 10.48
CA ALA A 111 3.03 25.20 10.38
C ALA A 111 2.10 24.43 9.44
N ALA A 112 2.61 23.90 8.33
CA ALA A 112 1.81 23.11 7.38
C ALA A 112 1.34 21.76 7.99
N VAL A 113 2.18 21.11 8.79
CA VAL A 113 1.81 19.86 9.48
C VAL A 113 0.78 20.15 10.59
N GLU A 114 0.99 21.19 11.38
CA GLU A 114 0.08 21.61 12.46
C GLU A 114 -1.30 22.00 11.93
N GLU A 115 -1.37 22.69 10.80
CA GLU A 115 -2.64 23.03 10.14
C GLU A 115 -3.40 21.77 9.71
N ARG A 116 -2.69 20.77 9.17
CA ARG A 116 -3.27 19.53 8.67
C ARG A 116 -3.68 18.57 9.79
N MET A 117 -3.06 18.68 10.96
CA MET A 117 -3.40 17.90 12.16
C MET A 117 -4.42 18.57 13.08
N ARG A 118 -4.83 19.80 12.80
CA ARG A 118 -5.84 20.48 13.62
C ARG A 118 -7.18 19.73 13.51
N PRO A 119 -7.78 19.29 14.62
CA PRO A 119 -9.11 18.68 14.57
C PRO A 119 -10.13 19.70 14.07
N SER A 120 -11.03 19.24 13.18
CA SER A 120 -12.15 20.02 12.63
C SER A 120 -13.16 20.45 13.69
#